data_AF-D0MTA6-F1
#
_entry.id   AF-D0MTA6-F1
#
_cell.length_a   1.000
_cell.length_b   1.000
_cell.length_c   1.000
_cell.angle_alpha   90.00
_cell.angle_beta   90.00
_cell.angle_gamma   90.00
#
_symmetry.space_group_name_H-M   'P 1'
#
loop_
_entity.id
_entity.type
_entity.pdbx_description
1 polymer ?
#
loop_
_entity_poly.entity_id
_entity_poly.type
_entity_poly.pdbx_seq_one_letter_code
_entity_poly.pdbx_strand_id
1 'polypeptide(L)'
;MDELPQVPPPGTSPRSSSSWLRSDDPVARVTPIATTTCQVCSRSIAKGEWQLGFMFIHVEGFMITEWYHLRCSESLYTSDVLQNVQSEMTSEQKQEFQLAYQKVANK
;
A
#
# COMPACT_ATOMS: atom_id res chain seq x y z
N MET A 1 -11.17 -16.09 -30.28
CA MET A 1 -10.45 -14.83 -30.00
C MET A 1 -10.17 -14.84 -28.51
N ASP A 2 -8.99 -15.32 -28.15
CA ASP A 2 -8.54 -15.39 -26.77
C ASP A 2 -8.42 -13.96 -26.23
N GLU A 3 -9.40 -13.56 -25.44
CA GLU A 3 -9.40 -12.28 -24.75
C GLU A 3 -8.29 -12.36 -23.70
N LEU A 4 -7.18 -11.65 -23.94
CA LEU A 4 -6.07 -11.60 -22.99
C LEU A 4 -6.60 -11.08 -21.65
N PRO A 5 -6.22 -11.68 -20.51
CA PRO A 5 -6.67 -11.25 -19.20
C PRO A 5 -6.30 -9.77 -18.99
N GLN A 6 -7.32 -8.94 -18.81
CA GLN A 6 -7.16 -7.50 -18.75
C GLN A 6 -6.64 -7.12 -17.36
N VAL A 7 -5.33 -6.84 -17.28
CA VAL A 7 -4.78 -6.09 -16.15
C VAL A 7 -5.51 -4.74 -16.10
N PRO A 8 -6.10 -4.35 -14.95
CA PRO A 8 -6.84 -3.09 -14.85
C PRO A 8 -5.95 -1.94 -15.34
N PRO A 9 -6.47 -1.05 -16.21
CA PRO A 9 -5.69 0.07 -16.70
C PRO A 9 -5.17 0.94 -15.53
N PRO A 10 -4.01 1.60 -15.69
CA PRO A 10 -3.46 2.47 -14.66
C PRO A 10 -4.51 3.51 -14.21
N GLY A 11 -4.90 3.48 -12.93
CA GLY A 11 -5.90 4.38 -12.36
C GLY A 11 -7.29 3.78 -12.16
N THR A 12 -7.57 2.55 -12.59
CA THR A 12 -8.75 1.81 -12.13
C THR A 12 -8.40 1.01 -10.87
N SER A 13 -9.04 1.37 -9.77
CA SER A 13 -8.83 0.73 -8.46
C SER A 13 -9.41 -0.70 -8.48
N PRO A 14 -8.63 -1.75 -8.10
CA PRO A 14 -9.12 -3.12 -7.97
C PRO A 14 -10.31 -3.26 -7.01
N ARG A 15 -10.48 -2.31 -6.08
CA ARG A 15 -11.50 -2.31 -5.02
C ARG A 15 -12.95 -2.48 -5.48
N SER A 16 -13.29 -2.15 -6.73
CA SER A 16 -14.69 -2.21 -7.21
C SER A 16 -15.03 -3.49 -7.97
N SER A 17 -14.08 -4.41 -8.17
CA SER A 17 -14.28 -5.63 -8.95
C SER A 17 -14.31 -6.85 -8.03
N SER A 18 -15.30 -7.73 -8.23
CA SER A 18 -15.40 -9.02 -7.52
C SER A 18 -14.27 -9.98 -7.86
N SER A 19 -13.51 -9.69 -8.91
CA SER A 19 -12.40 -10.53 -9.36
C SER A 19 -11.09 -10.27 -8.62
N TRP A 20 -11.03 -9.24 -7.76
CA TRP A 20 -9.84 -8.89 -6.98
C TRP A 20 -10.09 -9.07 -5.49
N LEU A 21 -9.29 -9.92 -4.85
CA LEU A 21 -9.27 -10.08 -3.41
C LEU A 21 -8.15 -9.24 -2.81
N ARG A 22 -8.45 -8.42 -1.80
CA ARG A 22 -7.41 -7.75 -1.00
C ARG A 22 -6.83 -8.74 0.01
N SER A 23 -5.51 -8.82 0.09
CA SER A 23 -4.83 -9.50 1.19
C SER A 23 -4.95 -8.66 2.47
N ASP A 24 -5.18 -9.33 3.61
CA ASP A 24 -5.23 -8.68 4.92
C ASP A 24 -3.85 -8.45 5.55
N ASP A 25 -2.79 -8.82 4.84
CA ASP A 25 -1.39 -8.62 5.22
C ASP A 25 -0.81 -7.37 4.53
N PRO A 26 -0.92 -6.18 5.14
CA PRO A 26 -0.29 -4.97 4.64
C PRO A 26 1.24 -5.08 4.75
N VAL A 27 1.93 -4.36 3.88
CA VAL A 27 3.38 -4.20 3.97
C VAL A 27 3.74 -2.72 4.09
N ALA A 28 4.82 -2.40 4.80
CA ALA A 28 5.37 -1.04 4.83
C ALA A 28 6.85 -1.08 4.47
N ARG A 29 7.29 -0.08 3.72
CA ARG A 29 8.71 0.10 3.41
C ARG A 29 9.04 1.56 3.19
N VAL A 30 10.32 1.87 3.35
CA VAL A 30 10.89 3.11 2.83
C VAL A 30 10.95 3.02 1.31
N THR A 31 10.49 4.07 0.64
CA THR A 31 10.39 4.15 -0.82
C THR A 31 11.80 4.22 -1.42
N PRO A 32 12.23 3.20 -2.19
CA PRO A 32 13.60 3.17 -2.74
C PRO A 32 13.78 4.12 -3.93
N ILE A 33 12.70 4.41 -4.66
CA ILE A 33 12.65 5.25 -5.86
C ILE A 33 11.34 6.04 -5.90
N ALA A 34 11.34 7.25 -6.45
CA ALA A 34 10.19 8.16 -6.42
C ALA A 34 9.14 7.94 -7.53
N THR A 35 8.94 6.68 -7.96
CA THR A 35 8.03 6.33 -9.06
C THR A 35 6.71 5.71 -8.59
N THR A 36 6.57 5.41 -7.30
CA THR A 36 5.31 4.90 -6.74
C THR A 36 4.31 6.03 -6.57
N THR A 37 3.08 5.82 -7.04
CA THR A 37 2.00 6.80 -6.96
C THR A 37 1.01 6.40 -5.89
N CYS A 38 0.71 7.33 -4.98
CA CYS A 38 -0.31 7.10 -3.95
C CYS A 38 -1.70 6.97 -4.60
N GLN A 39 -2.40 5.89 -4.28
CA GLN A 39 -3.73 5.61 -4.85
C GLN A 39 -4.88 6.46 -4.26
N VAL A 40 -4.60 7.33 -3.29
CA VAL A 40 -5.59 8.26 -2.70
C VAL A 40 -5.44 9.67 -3.27
N CYS A 41 -4.23 10.22 -3.26
CA CYS A 41 -3.99 11.60 -3.70
C CYS A 41 -3.41 11.72 -5.11
N SER A 42 -3.11 10.60 -5.77
CA SER A 42 -2.51 10.52 -7.11
C SER A 42 -1.16 11.22 -7.26
N ARG A 43 -0.49 11.55 -6.16
CA ARG A 43 0.87 12.14 -6.14
C ARG A 43 1.93 11.07 -5.95
N SER A 44 3.13 11.31 -6.46
CA SER A 44 4.31 10.48 -6.23
C SER A 44 4.66 10.41 -4.75
N ILE A 45 5.10 9.24 -4.28
CA ILE A 45 5.71 9.03 -2.98
C ILE A 45 7.20 9.24 -3.14
N ALA A 46 7.80 10.14 -2.35
CA ALA A 46 9.18 10.53 -2.55
C ALA A 46 10.14 9.42 -2.08
N LYS A 47 11.31 9.34 -2.72
CA LYS A 47 12.39 8.46 -2.27
C LYS A 47 12.75 8.80 -0.81
N GLY A 48 12.84 7.78 0.04
CA GLY A 48 13.10 7.94 1.47
C GLY A 48 11.85 8.15 2.32
N GLU A 49 10.67 8.35 1.73
CA GLU A 49 9.41 8.37 2.48
C GLU A 49 8.89 6.95 2.72
N TRP A 50 8.28 6.74 3.88
CA TRP A 50 7.56 5.50 4.16
C TRP A 50 6.28 5.43 3.32
N GLN A 51 6.04 4.25 2.75
CA GLN A 51 4.82 3.90 2.04
C GLN A 51 4.21 2.62 2.60
N LEU A 52 2.90 2.57 2.58
CA LEU A 52 2.11 1.38 2.92
C LEU A 52 1.59 0.73 1.64
N GLY A 53 1.65 -0.59 1.59
CA GLY A 53 1.33 -1.41 0.45
C GLY A 53 0.25 -2.43 0.79
N PHE A 54 -0.77 -2.54 -0.06
CA PHE A 54 -1.74 -3.63 0.01
C PHE A 54 -1.64 -4.49 -1.22
N MET A 55 -1.56 -5.79 -1.00
CA MET A 55 -1.57 -6.75 -2.09
C MET A 55 -3.02 -7.06 -2.48
N PHE A 56 -3.28 -7.04 -3.77
CA PHE A 56 -4.52 -7.49 -4.37
C PHE A 56 -4.21 -8.65 -5.30
N ILE A 57 -4.98 -9.73 -5.18
CA ILE A 57 -4.82 -10.95 -5.94
C ILE A 57 -6.04 -11.12 -6.82
N HIS A 58 -5.84 -11.24 -8.13
CA HIS A 58 -6.90 -11.53 -9.09
C HIS A 58 -7.26 -13.01 -9.03
N VAL A 59 -8.51 -13.34 -9.34
CA VAL A 59 -8.96 -14.74 -9.48
C VAL A 59 -8.19 -15.52 -10.55
N GLU A 60 -7.57 -14.84 -11.52
CA GLU A 60 -6.71 -15.45 -12.55
C GLU A 60 -5.23 -15.56 -12.13
N GLY A 61 -4.89 -15.18 -10.89
CA GLY A 61 -3.54 -15.30 -10.32
C GLY A 61 -2.63 -14.08 -10.48
N PHE A 62 -3.11 -12.97 -11.06
CA PHE A 62 -2.35 -11.72 -11.09
C PHE A 62 -2.24 -11.11 -9.70
N MET A 63 -1.11 -10.46 -9.42
CA MET A 63 -0.91 -9.74 -8.16
C MET A 63 -0.47 -8.30 -8.43
N ILE A 64 -1.07 -7.37 -7.69
CA ILE A 64 -0.72 -5.95 -7.71
C ILE A 64 -0.54 -5.49 -6.27
N THR A 65 0.47 -4.66 -6.04
CA THR A 65 0.58 -3.90 -4.79
C THR A 65 0.20 -2.45 -5.04
N GLU A 66 -0.83 -1.99 -4.37
CA GLU A 66 -1.18 -0.57 -4.34
C GLU A 66 -0.44 0.12 -3.20
N TRP A 67 0.14 1.29 -3.49
CA TRP A 67 0.94 2.05 -2.53
C TRP A 67 0.24 3.33 -2.06
N TYR A 68 0.51 3.70 -0.81
CA TYR A 68 -0.11 4.83 -0.11
C TYR A 68 0.92 5.61 0.70
N HIS A 69 0.82 6.95 0.70
CA HIS A 69 1.49 7.75 1.74
C HIS A 69 0.90 7.41 3.10
N LEU A 70 1.70 7.40 4.16
CA LEU A 70 1.22 7.15 5.53
C LEU A 70 0.04 8.05 5.93
N ARG A 71 0.10 9.35 5.60
CA ARG A 71 -0.97 10.31 5.90
C ARG A 71 -2.25 10.08 5.11
N CYS A 72 -2.13 9.57 3.88
CA CYS A 72 -3.26 9.47 2.97
C CYS A 72 -4.16 8.29 3.31
N SER A 73 -3.76 7.51 4.30
CA SER A 73 -4.35 6.22 4.56
C SER A 73 -4.75 6.04 6.02
N GLU A 74 -4.66 7.10 6.82
CA GLU A 74 -5.31 7.19 8.13
C GLU A 74 -6.80 6.81 8.09
N SER A 75 -7.51 7.17 7.02
CA SER A 75 -8.92 6.78 6.81
C SER A 75 -9.10 5.37 6.23
N LEU A 76 -8.02 4.69 5.85
CA LEU A 76 -8.02 3.37 5.23
C LEU A 76 -7.60 2.26 6.20
N TYR A 77 -7.08 2.60 7.38
CA TYR A 77 -6.54 1.66 8.34
C TYR A 77 -7.38 1.56 9.61
N THR A 78 -7.49 0.34 10.12
CA THR A 78 -7.78 0.10 11.53
C THR A 78 -6.47 0.01 12.31
N SER A 79 -6.53 0.09 13.64
CA SER A 79 -5.38 -0.17 14.52
C SER A 79 -4.69 -1.51 14.21
N ASP A 80 -5.48 -2.51 13.80
CA ASP A 80 -5.00 -3.86 13.50
C ASP A 80 -4.10 -3.88 12.27
N VAL A 81 -4.40 -3.09 11.25
CA VAL A 81 -3.56 -2.96 10.04
C VAL A 81 -2.18 -2.42 10.38
N LEU A 82 -2.09 -1.43 11.26
CA LEU A 82 -0.81 -0.88 11.72
C LEU A 82 -0.03 -1.87 12.59
N GLN A 83 -0.72 -2.73 13.35
CA GLN A 83 -0.06 -3.77 14.12
C GLN A 83 0.47 -4.88 13.21
N ASN A 84 -0.33 -5.33 12.24
CA ASN A 84 0.04 -6.37 11.29
C ASN A 84 1.24 -5.95 10.44
N VAL A 85 1.26 -4.71 9.94
CA VAL A 85 2.39 -4.25 9.12
C VAL A 85 3.73 -4.29 9.86
N GLN A 86 3.67 -4.19 11.19
CA GLN A 86 4.84 -4.22 12.05
C GLN A 86 5.25 -5.65 12.42
N SER A 87 4.42 -6.70 12.28
CA SER A 87 4.74 -8.03 12.84
C SER A 87 6.10 -8.56 12.36
N GLU A 88 6.35 -8.43 11.04
CA GLU A 88 7.56 -8.91 10.36
C GLU A 88 8.72 -7.91 10.35
N MET A 89 8.55 -6.73 10.95
CA MET A 89 9.62 -5.73 11.02
C MET A 89 10.61 -6.03 12.15
N THR A 90 11.89 -5.74 11.90
CA THR A 90 12.92 -5.65 12.97
C THR A 90 12.57 -4.56 13.98
N SER A 91 13.16 -4.62 15.17
CA SER A 91 12.92 -3.61 16.22
C SER A 91 13.30 -2.20 15.76
N GLU A 92 14.38 -2.08 15.01
CA GLU A 92 14.86 -0.81 14.43
C GLU A 92 13.85 -0.26 13.41
N GLN A 93 13.37 -1.11 12.49
CA GLN A 93 12.37 -0.73 11.49
C GLN A 93 11.04 -0.32 12.14
N LYS A 94 10.60 -1.04 13.19
CA LYS A 94 9.39 -0.69 13.96
C LYS A 94 9.51 0.72 14.53
N GLN A 95 10.64 1.02 15.16
CA GLN A 95 10.88 2.33 15.76
C GLN A 95 10.90 3.44 14.69
N GLU A 96 11.60 3.23 13.58
CA GLU A 96 11.62 4.19 12.47
C GLU A 96 10.24 4.41 11.85
N PHE A 97 9.48 3.34 11.64
CA PHE A 97 8.11 3.39 11.13
C PHE A 97 7.18 4.16 12.07
N GLN A 98 7.23 3.87 13.37
CA GLN A 98 6.44 4.57 14.38
C GLN A 98 6.77 6.06 14.43
N LEU A 99 8.05 6.42 14.40
CA LEU A 99 8.48 7.82 14.34
C LEU A 99 7.99 8.51 13.07
N ALA A 100 8.06 7.84 11.91
CA ALA A 100 7.54 8.37 10.66
C ALA A 100 6.02 8.55 10.71
N TYR A 101 5.29 7.59 11.29
CA TYR A 101 3.84 7.64 11.45
C TYR A 101 3.42 8.79 12.38
N GLN A 102 4.07 8.96 13.53
CA GLN A 102 3.81 10.07 14.44
C GLN A 102 4.11 11.44 13.80
N LYS A 103 5.18 11.54 13.00
CA LYS A 103 5.52 12.76 12.28
C LYS A 103 4.45 13.17 11.26
N VAL A 104 3.78 12.21 10.64
CA VAL A 104 2.68 12.52 9.71
C VAL A 104 1.36 12.80 10.41
N ALA A 105 1.08 12.14 11.54
CA ALA A 105 -0.14 12.34 12.31
C ALA A 105 -0.19 13.71 13.02
N ASN A 106 0.98 14.27 13.36
CA ASN A 106 1.10 15.54 14.09
C ASN A 106 1.22 16.79 13.18
N LYS A 107 0.94 16.67 11.88
CA LYS A 107 1.24 17.70 10.88
C LYS A 107 0.04 18.05 10.03
#